data_AF-A0A0F9ERL4-F1
#
_entry.id   AF-A0A0F9ERL4-F1
#
_cell.length_a   1.000
_cell.length_b   1.000
_cell.length_c   1.000
_cell.angle_alpha   90.00
_cell.angle_beta   90.00
_cell.angle_gamma   90.00
#
_symmetry.space_group_name_H-M   'P 1'
#
loop_
_entity.id
_entity.type
_entity.pdbx_description
1 polymer ?
#
loop_
_entity_poly.entity_id
_entity_poly.type
_entity_poly.pdbx_seq_one_letter_code
_entity_poly.pdbx_strand_id
1 'polypeptide(L)'
;MPSDDFQQEYGAMFATTASKVFDPYPALSREKIPEKVTGATTMGLDLAKQQDFTAVVVMDPSRRVIHVDRWTKVNWRVQRPRIMERAKRWNAAIVIDLANVGSVISEDLQAAGATVQEVNLNSADIKRAMIEGLQMSFEKGRIKIPDPDAPWTPAIFKKLVNELDLFEAKLTRTQKIGYGCPRGLHDDLVIAMALANYGISSGAAGGVMPDDVTISRSEFGMLPVEDEDEDDLNDVQAAGQIPKRPRLKTPRIIRNQYRRRRRSALGLDDDGGPLFDR
;
A
#
# COMPACT_ATOMS: atom_id res chain seq x y z
N MET A 1 36.61 41.30 8.78
CA MET A 1 35.20 40.90 8.56
C MET A 1 35.09 39.43 8.89
N PRO A 2 34.14 39.00 9.73
CA PRO A 2 33.98 37.60 10.11
C PRO A 2 33.59 36.74 8.90
N SER A 3 34.16 35.55 8.85
CA SER A 3 34.14 34.58 7.75
C SER A 3 32.79 33.90 7.46
N ASP A 4 31.72 34.31 8.13
CA ASP A 4 30.44 33.60 8.10
C ASP A 4 29.44 34.21 7.10
N ASP A 5 29.64 35.46 6.67
CA ASP A 5 28.75 36.13 5.70
C ASP A 5 29.08 35.79 4.24
N PHE A 6 30.30 35.28 3.95
CA PHE A 6 30.74 35.00 2.58
C PHE A 6 30.21 33.67 2.02
N GLN A 7 29.84 32.72 2.88
CA GLN A 7 29.23 31.45 2.44
C GLN A 7 27.76 31.61 2.04
N GLN A 8 27.10 32.69 2.45
CA GLN A 8 25.69 32.93 2.12
C GLN A 8 25.52 33.62 0.76
N GLU A 9 26.46 34.47 0.34
CA GLU A 9 26.36 35.22 -0.92
C GLU A 9 26.97 34.52 -2.15
N TYR A 10 27.92 33.59 -1.97
CA TYR A 10 28.57 32.87 -3.09
C TYR A 10 28.26 31.37 -3.15
N GLY A 11 27.52 30.83 -2.18
CA GLY A 11 27.01 29.48 -2.18
C GLY A 11 25.73 29.37 -3.00
N ALA A 12 25.81 29.57 -4.31
CA ALA A 12 24.78 29.14 -5.26
C ALA A 12 24.70 27.60 -5.27
N MET A 13 24.41 26.99 -4.13
CA MET A 13 23.68 25.73 -4.08
C MET A 13 22.38 26.03 -4.81
N PHE A 14 22.26 25.55 -6.04
CA PHE A 14 21.02 25.54 -6.79
C PHE A 14 19.89 25.23 -5.81
N ALA A 15 19.05 26.24 -5.56
CA ALA A 15 17.85 26.07 -4.76
C ALA A 15 17.16 24.82 -5.32
N THR A 16 17.09 23.77 -4.52
CA THR A 16 16.49 22.52 -4.96
C THR A 16 15.02 22.85 -5.18
N THR A 17 14.63 23.07 -6.42
CA THR A 17 13.25 23.46 -6.76
C THR A 17 12.35 22.31 -6.33
N ALA A 18 11.71 22.46 -5.16
CA ALA A 18 10.71 21.52 -4.72
C ALA A 18 9.53 21.64 -5.70
N SER A 19 9.16 20.53 -6.33
CA SER A 19 7.99 20.48 -7.22
C SER A 19 6.84 19.84 -6.47
N LYS A 20 5.67 20.47 -6.53
CA LYS A 20 4.42 19.86 -6.06
C LYS A 20 4.17 18.55 -6.82
N VAL A 21 3.76 17.50 -6.10
CA VAL A 21 3.54 16.16 -6.69
C VAL A 21 2.08 15.94 -7.06
N PHE A 22 1.15 16.42 -6.23
CA PHE A 22 -0.28 16.21 -6.42
C PHE A 22 -1.03 17.53 -6.56
N ASP A 23 -2.11 17.50 -7.32
CA ASP A 23 -3.16 18.51 -7.26
C ASP A 23 -4.46 17.84 -6.79
N PRO A 24 -4.83 17.95 -5.50
CA PRO A 24 -5.96 17.19 -4.96
C PRO A 24 -7.31 17.80 -5.32
N TYR A 25 -7.37 19.09 -5.69
CA TYR A 25 -8.62 19.82 -5.86
C TYR A 25 -9.54 19.26 -6.97
N PRO A 26 -9.01 18.84 -8.15
CA PRO A 26 -9.83 18.19 -9.18
C PRO A 26 -10.43 16.83 -8.76
N ALA A 27 -9.84 16.16 -7.76
CA ALA A 27 -10.32 14.87 -7.26
C ALA A 27 -11.43 15.02 -6.20
N LEU A 28 -11.75 16.24 -5.75
CA LEU A 28 -12.77 16.48 -4.73
C LEU A 28 -14.17 16.15 -5.25
N SER A 29 -14.95 15.46 -4.43
CA SER A 29 -16.31 15.02 -4.74
C SER A 29 -17.26 15.35 -3.60
N ARG A 30 -18.41 15.94 -3.94
CA ARG A 30 -19.53 16.19 -3.01
C ARG A 30 -20.49 15.01 -2.89
N GLU A 31 -20.21 13.92 -3.58
CA GLU A 31 -20.96 12.67 -3.45
C GLU A 31 -20.72 12.06 -2.07
N LYS A 32 -21.81 11.81 -1.32
CA LYS A 32 -21.71 11.19 0.01
C LYS A 32 -21.02 9.84 -0.06
N ILE A 33 -20.18 9.57 0.94
CA ILE A 33 -19.66 8.23 1.17
C ILE A 33 -20.85 7.32 1.51
N PRO A 34 -20.99 6.16 0.85
CA PRO A 34 -22.05 5.22 1.18
C PRO A 34 -21.84 4.64 2.59
N GLU A 35 -22.93 4.41 3.32
CA GLU A 35 -22.86 3.81 4.67
C GLU A 35 -22.27 2.40 4.67
N LYS A 36 -22.42 1.69 3.54
CA LYS A 36 -21.84 0.38 3.28
C LYS A 36 -21.32 0.34 1.85
N VAL A 37 -20.13 -0.21 1.67
CA VAL A 37 -19.58 -0.49 0.33
C VAL A 37 -19.78 -1.96 0.02
N THR A 38 -20.36 -2.25 -1.14
CA THR A 38 -20.43 -3.61 -1.69
C THR A 38 -19.13 -3.92 -2.42
N GLY A 39 -18.51 -5.05 -2.08
CA GLY A 39 -17.22 -5.45 -2.65
C GLY A 39 -16.08 -5.41 -1.64
N ALA A 40 -14.92 -5.89 -2.06
CA ALA A 40 -13.72 -5.88 -1.22
C ALA A 40 -13.02 -4.54 -1.40
N THR A 41 -12.75 -3.84 -0.28
CA THR A 41 -12.07 -2.55 -0.28
C THR A 41 -10.59 -2.74 0.04
N THR A 42 -9.80 -1.67 -0.10
CA THR A 42 -8.38 -1.70 0.27
C THR A 42 -8.11 -0.63 1.32
N MET A 43 -7.44 -1.03 2.39
CA MET A 43 -7.02 -0.15 3.48
C MET A 43 -5.49 -0.04 3.48
N GLY A 44 -4.96 1.13 3.16
CA GLY A 44 -3.55 1.42 3.38
C GLY A 44 -3.32 1.80 4.84
N LEU A 45 -2.29 1.21 5.43
CA LEU A 45 -1.89 1.39 6.82
C LEU A 45 -0.42 1.83 6.86
N ASP A 46 -0.20 3.10 7.21
CA ASP A 46 1.12 3.63 7.53
C ASP A 46 1.29 3.67 9.05
N LEU A 47 2.29 2.96 9.57
CA LEU A 47 2.50 2.80 11.00
C LEU A 47 3.53 3.81 11.51
N ALA A 48 3.12 4.62 12.47
CA ALA A 48 4.01 5.53 13.16
C ALA A 48 5.19 4.83 13.84
N LYS A 49 6.37 5.43 13.72
CA LYS A 49 7.45 5.28 14.72
C LYS A 49 7.22 6.25 15.88
N GLN A 50 8.08 6.22 16.91
CA GLN A 50 7.89 6.86 18.23
C GLN A 50 7.41 8.34 18.23
N GLN A 51 7.56 9.10 17.14
CA GLN A 51 7.16 10.52 17.04
C GLN A 51 6.16 10.81 15.90
N ASP A 52 5.75 9.81 15.12
CA ASP A 52 4.88 9.97 13.95
C ASP A 52 3.41 9.60 14.26
N PHE A 53 2.56 9.63 13.24
CA PHE A 53 1.16 9.24 13.36
C PHE A 53 0.85 7.99 12.56
N THR A 54 0.14 7.05 13.18
CA THR A 54 -0.43 5.93 12.44
C THR A 54 -1.59 6.47 11.62
N ALA A 55 -1.55 6.23 10.33
CA ALA A 55 -2.51 6.71 9.36
C ALA A 55 -3.22 5.53 8.66
N VAL A 56 -4.52 5.69 8.47
CA VAL A 56 -5.37 4.74 7.76
C VAL A 56 -6.15 5.47 6.70
N VAL A 57 -6.09 4.95 5.47
CA VAL A 57 -6.93 5.39 4.35
C VAL A 57 -7.57 4.16 3.72
N VAL A 58 -8.91 4.15 3.62
CA VAL A 58 -9.66 3.09 2.96
C VAL A 58 -10.22 3.61 1.64
N MET A 59 -10.03 2.83 0.58
CA MET A 59 -10.53 3.11 -0.76
C MET A 59 -11.41 1.98 -1.27
N ASP A 60 -12.51 2.33 -1.94
CA ASP A 60 -13.31 1.36 -2.67
C ASP A 60 -12.63 0.92 -3.99
N PRO A 61 -13.14 -0.12 -4.68
CA PRO A 61 -12.58 -0.55 -5.97
C PRO A 61 -12.55 0.52 -7.06
N SER A 62 -13.40 1.55 -6.96
CA SER A 62 -13.45 2.70 -7.87
C SER A 62 -12.49 3.82 -7.46
N ARG A 63 -11.59 3.56 -6.51
CA ARG A 63 -10.60 4.52 -5.97
C ARG A 63 -11.24 5.76 -5.33
N ARG A 64 -12.44 5.63 -4.78
CA ARG A 64 -13.03 6.62 -3.88
C ARG A 64 -12.49 6.41 -2.48
N VAL A 65 -12.01 7.48 -1.84
CA VAL A 65 -11.66 7.45 -0.42
C VAL A 65 -12.94 7.42 0.41
N ILE A 66 -13.14 6.35 1.17
CA ILE A 66 -14.35 6.10 1.96
C ILE A 66 -14.11 6.19 3.47
N HIS A 67 -12.86 6.14 3.90
CA HIS A 67 -12.52 6.32 5.31
C HIS A 67 -11.10 6.86 5.46
N VAL A 68 -10.93 7.74 6.44
CA VAL A 68 -9.63 8.26 6.87
C VAL A 68 -9.61 8.26 8.39
N ASP A 69 -8.51 7.80 8.98
CA ASP A 69 -8.29 7.85 10.41
C ASP A 69 -6.80 8.11 10.69
N ARG A 70 -6.50 8.78 11.80
CA ARG A 70 -5.12 9.13 12.19
C ARG A 70 -5.01 9.23 13.70
N TRP A 71 -3.97 8.64 14.28
CA TRP A 71 -3.69 8.71 15.73
C TRP A 71 -2.19 8.62 16.01
N THR A 72 -1.77 9.06 17.21
CA THR A 72 -0.37 8.97 17.67
C THR A 72 -0.32 8.47 19.11
N LYS A 73 0.83 7.93 19.53
CA LYS A 73 1.14 7.55 20.93
C LYS A 73 0.14 6.56 21.56
N VAL A 74 -0.30 5.57 20.78
CA VAL A 74 -1.20 4.51 21.27
C VAL A 74 -0.42 3.20 21.38
N ASN A 75 -0.54 2.48 22.51
CA ASN A 75 0.06 1.15 22.66
C ASN A 75 -0.53 0.16 21.63
N TRP A 76 0.27 -0.76 21.10
CA TRP A 76 -0.17 -1.81 20.17
C TRP A 76 -1.46 -2.52 20.59
N ARG A 77 -1.64 -2.80 21.88
CA ARG A 77 -2.86 -3.42 22.45
C ARG A 77 -4.16 -2.64 22.13
N VAL A 78 -4.05 -1.33 21.92
CA VAL A 78 -5.17 -0.44 21.56
C VAL A 78 -5.20 -0.17 20.05
N GLN A 79 -4.03 -0.09 19.40
CA GLN A 79 -3.96 0.09 17.94
C GLN A 79 -4.57 -1.09 17.18
N ARG A 80 -4.24 -2.32 17.58
CA ARG A 80 -4.67 -3.54 16.89
C ARG A 80 -6.21 -3.67 16.82
N PRO A 81 -6.98 -3.57 17.92
CA PRO A 81 -8.44 -3.59 17.83
C PRO A 81 -9.02 -2.48 16.94
N ARG A 82 -8.39 -1.30 16.95
CA ARG A 82 -8.81 -0.15 16.12
C ARG A 82 -8.64 -0.47 14.63
N ILE A 83 -7.47 -0.97 14.23
CA ILE A 83 -7.18 -1.37 12.85
C ILE A 83 -8.15 -2.49 12.41
N MET A 84 -8.34 -3.51 13.25
CA MET A 84 -9.23 -4.63 12.93
C MET A 84 -10.70 -4.22 12.81
N GLU A 85 -11.18 -3.30 13.64
CA GLU A 85 -12.55 -2.78 13.53
C GLU A 85 -12.76 -2.01 12.22
N ARG A 86 -11.75 -1.24 11.77
CA ARG A 86 -11.79 -0.48 10.51
C ARG A 86 -11.79 -1.43 9.32
N ALA A 87 -10.87 -2.41 9.32
CA ALA A 87 -10.78 -3.43 8.28
C ALA A 87 -12.09 -4.23 8.16
N LYS A 88 -12.68 -4.65 9.29
CA LYS A 88 -13.97 -5.36 9.29
C LYS A 88 -15.14 -4.49 8.83
N ARG A 89 -15.21 -3.25 9.33
CA ARG A 89 -16.29 -2.31 8.97
C ARG A 89 -16.38 -2.09 7.47
N TRP A 90 -15.24 -2.00 6.79
CA TRP A 90 -15.17 -1.72 5.37
C TRP A 90 -14.89 -2.95 4.49
N ASN A 91 -14.81 -4.15 5.07
CA ASN A 91 -14.40 -5.37 4.35
C ASN A 91 -13.09 -5.16 3.57
N ALA A 92 -12.09 -4.60 4.25
CA ALA A 92 -10.86 -4.13 3.63
C ALA A 92 -9.72 -5.14 3.73
N ALA A 93 -9.02 -5.37 2.62
CA ALA A 93 -7.67 -5.93 2.64
C ALA A 93 -6.68 -4.85 3.08
N ILE A 94 -5.82 -5.17 4.03
CA ILE A 94 -4.84 -4.24 4.60
C ILE A 94 -3.58 -4.27 3.75
N VAL A 95 -3.08 -3.12 3.34
CA VAL A 95 -1.76 -2.95 2.71
C VAL A 95 -0.88 -2.20 3.69
N ILE A 96 0.20 -2.85 4.15
CA ILE A 96 1.02 -2.36 5.25
C ILE A 96 2.48 -2.21 4.83
N ASP A 97 3.13 -1.12 5.27
CA ASP A 97 4.58 -1.00 5.17
C ASP A 97 5.29 -1.83 6.26
N LEU A 98 6.27 -2.63 5.84
CA LEU A 98 7.05 -3.51 6.71
C LEU A 98 8.22 -2.83 7.44
N ALA A 99 8.55 -1.57 7.12
CA ALA A 99 9.75 -0.92 7.62
C ALA A 99 9.93 -1.04 9.16
N ASN A 100 11.06 -1.64 9.59
CA ASN A 100 11.55 -1.88 10.96
C ASN A 100 10.70 -2.76 11.90
N VAL A 101 9.37 -2.59 11.97
CA VAL A 101 8.48 -3.26 12.95
C VAL A 101 7.22 -3.86 12.32
N GLY A 102 7.04 -3.69 11.01
CA GLY A 102 5.81 -4.07 10.34
C GLY A 102 5.63 -5.58 10.18
N SER A 103 6.70 -6.40 10.22
CA SER A 103 6.59 -7.86 10.07
C SER A 103 5.84 -8.52 11.24
N VAL A 104 6.23 -8.21 12.48
CA VAL A 104 5.56 -8.72 13.70
C VAL A 104 4.10 -8.24 13.75
N ILE A 105 3.85 -7.01 13.32
CA ILE A 105 2.50 -6.44 13.29
C ILE A 105 1.65 -7.12 12.21
N SER A 106 2.22 -7.36 11.02
CA SER A 106 1.54 -8.06 9.93
C SER A 106 1.12 -9.46 10.36
N GLU A 107 2.04 -10.23 10.97
CA GLU A 107 1.74 -11.57 11.49
C GLU A 107 0.59 -11.55 12.51
N ASP A 108 0.58 -10.60 13.44
CA ASP A 108 -0.49 -10.47 14.44
C ASP A 108 -1.84 -10.06 13.82
N LEU A 109 -1.84 -9.19 12.80
CA LEU A 109 -3.04 -8.83 12.06
C LEU A 109 -3.60 -10.01 11.25
N GLN A 110 -2.72 -10.77 10.59
CA GLN A 110 -3.09 -12.00 9.88
C GLN A 110 -3.65 -13.05 10.85
N ALA A 111 -3.01 -13.24 12.02
CA ALA A 111 -3.50 -14.13 13.08
C ALA A 111 -4.85 -13.68 13.65
N ALA A 112 -5.15 -12.38 13.61
CA ALA A 112 -6.46 -11.82 13.95
C ALA A 112 -7.55 -12.04 12.88
N GLY A 113 -7.19 -12.63 11.73
CA GLY A 113 -8.08 -12.92 10.61
C GLY A 113 -8.16 -11.80 9.57
N ALA A 114 -7.24 -10.84 9.54
CA ALA A 114 -7.17 -9.85 8.47
C ALA A 114 -6.53 -10.44 7.21
N THR A 115 -7.00 -10.00 6.04
CA THR A 115 -6.26 -10.15 4.79
C THR A 115 -5.21 -9.05 4.73
N VAL A 116 -3.93 -9.40 4.74
CA VAL A 116 -2.82 -8.44 4.75
C VAL A 116 -1.94 -8.67 3.52
N GLN A 117 -1.62 -7.58 2.83
CA GLN A 117 -0.58 -7.49 1.82
C GLN A 117 0.54 -6.63 2.37
N GLU A 118 1.74 -7.16 2.31
CA GLU A 118 2.93 -6.51 2.82
C GLU A 118 3.65 -5.77 1.69
N VAL A 119 4.14 -4.57 1.99
CA VAL A 119 5.02 -3.80 1.10
C VAL A 119 6.24 -3.36 1.89
N ASN A 120 7.42 -3.41 1.28
CA ASN A 120 8.65 -2.98 1.93
C ASN A 120 9.10 -1.64 1.38
N LEU A 121 8.77 -0.54 2.06
CA LEU A 121 9.17 0.81 1.64
C LEU A 121 10.59 1.21 2.04
N ASN A 122 11.40 0.29 2.60
CA ASN A 122 12.81 0.58 2.89
C ASN A 122 13.62 0.90 1.62
N SER A 123 13.18 0.42 0.46
CA SER A 123 13.74 0.83 -0.82
C SER A 123 13.12 2.16 -1.29
N ALA A 124 13.96 3.17 -1.48
CA ALA A 124 13.56 4.45 -2.05
C ALA A 124 12.90 4.29 -3.44
N ASP A 125 13.26 3.26 -4.20
CA ASP A 125 12.68 2.99 -5.51
C ASP A 125 11.24 2.46 -5.40
N ILE A 126 10.93 1.65 -4.39
CA ILE A 126 9.56 1.17 -4.14
C ILE A 126 8.67 2.32 -3.67
N LYS A 127 9.15 3.16 -2.74
CA LYS A 127 8.42 4.37 -2.32
C LYS A 127 8.16 5.29 -3.53
N ARG A 128 9.17 5.51 -4.38
CA ARG A 128 9.01 6.28 -5.62
C ARG A 128 7.93 5.69 -6.53
N ALA A 129 8.01 4.40 -6.87
CA ALA A 129 7.04 3.75 -7.75
C ALA A 129 5.60 3.82 -7.19
N MET A 130 5.45 3.73 -5.87
CA MET A 130 4.15 3.85 -5.22
C MET A 130 3.55 5.26 -5.32
N ILE A 131 4.38 6.29 -5.09
CA ILE A 131 3.97 7.69 -5.24
C ILE A 131 3.64 8.00 -6.71
N GLU A 132 4.46 7.56 -7.65
CA GLU A 132 4.22 7.72 -9.10
C GLU A 132 2.92 7.01 -9.54
N GLY A 133 2.65 5.82 -9.02
CA GLY A 133 1.39 5.11 -9.28
C GLY A 133 0.15 5.82 -8.72
N LEU A 134 0.29 6.50 -7.58
CA LEU A 134 -0.76 7.39 -7.05
C LEU A 134 -0.92 8.63 -7.92
N GLN A 135 0.19 9.27 -8.33
CA GLN A 135 0.18 10.46 -9.18
C GLN A 135 -0.53 10.18 -10.51
N MET A 136 -0.19 9.07 -11.17
CA MET A 136 -0.86 8.64 -12.39
C MET A 136 -2.38 8.42 -12.19
N SER A 137 -2.80 8.00 -11.00
CA SER A 137 -4.23 7.83 -10.69
C SER A 137 -4.96 9.16 -10.53
N PHE A 138 -4.29 10.19 -10.00
CA PHE A 138 -4.79 11.57 -9.98
C PHE A 138 -4.88 12.14 -11.39
N GLU A 139 -3.81 12.05 -12.17
CA GLU A 139 -3.74 12.57 -13.55
C GLU A 139 -4.82 11.97 -14.45
N LYS A 140 -5.13 10.68 -14.27
CA LYS A 140 -6.19 9.98 -15.00
C LYS A 140 -7.61 10.23 -14.45
N GLY A 141 -7.76 11.09 -13.44
CA GLY A 141 -9.06 11.40 -12.82
C GLY A 141 -9.73 10.21 -12.13
N ARG A 142 -8.95 9.21 -11.69
CA ARG A 142 -9.49 7.98 -11.08
C ARG A 142 -9.76 8.15 -9.59
N ILE A 143 -9.02 9.03 -8.93
CA ILE A 143 -9.16 9.28 -7.50
C ILE A 143 -10.40 10.14 -7.24
N LYS A 144 -11.20 9.76 -6.23
CA LYS A 144 -12.26 10.60 -5.69
C LYS A 144 -12.07 10.77 -4.19
N ILE A 145 -11.98 12.02 -3.73
CA ILE A 145 -11.84 12.38 -2.32
C ILE A 145 -13.08 13.17 -1.89
N PRO A 146 -13.78 12.80 -0.82
CA PRO A 146 -14.80 13.62 -0.19
C PRO A 146 -14.34 15.07 0.00
N ASP A 147 -15.11 16.01 -0.55
CA ASP A 147 -14.87 17.45 -0.41
C ASP A 147 -14.82 17.82 1.08
N PRO A 148 -13.70 18.35 1.60
CA PRO A 148 -13.53 18.67 3.02
C PRO A 148 -14.47 19.77 3.51
N ASP A 149 -15.04 20.57 2.62
CA ASP A 149 -16.00 21.63 2.95
C ASP A 149 -17.46 21.15 2.89
N ALA A 150 -17.71 19.90 2.48
CA ALA A 150 -19.06 19.35 2.49
C ALA A 150 -19.54 19.06 3.94
N PRO A 151 -20.79 19.37 4.31
CA PRO A 151 -21.26 19.30 5.72
C PRO A 151 -21.19 17.92 6.37
N TRP A 152 -21.15 16.85 5.56
CA TRP A 152 -21.12 15.47 6.02
C TRP A 152 -19.71 14.90 6.07
N THR A 153 -18.72 15.61 5.54
CA THR A 153 -17.34 15.14 5.47
C THR A 153 -16.65 15.29 6.83
N PRO A 154 -16.09 14.22 7.41
CA PRO A 154 -15.32 14.32 8.64
C PRO A 154 -14.11 15.25 8.50
N ALA A 155 -13.82 16.06 9.53
CA ALA A 155 -12.73 17.05 9.51
C ALA A 155 -11.33 16.46 9.20
N ILE A 156 -11.13 15.15 9.39
CA ILE A 156 -9.88 14.46 9.06
C ILE A 156 -9.56 14.48 7.55
N PHE A 157 -10.56 14.57 6.67
CA PHE A 157 -10.33 14.68 5.21
C PHE A 157 -9.60 15.97 4.84
N LYS A 158 -9.82 17.07 5.58
CA LYS A 158 -9.06 18.31 5.39
C LYS A 158 -7.57 18.10 5.62
N LYS A 159 -7.19 17.23 6.58
CA LYS A 159 -5.78 16.89 6.79
C LYS A 159 -5.21 16.10 5.61
N LEU A 160 -5.93 15.10 5.09
CA LEU A 160 -5.51 14.35 3.90
C LEU A 160 -5.28 15.30 2.71
N VAL A 161 -6.25 16.18 2.42
CA VAL A 161 -6.15 17.14 1.31
C VAL A 161 -4.95 18.08 1.50
N ASN A 162 -4.74 18.60 2.72
CA ASN A 162 -3.61 19.47 3.02
C ASN A 162 -2.26 18.75 2.85
N GLU A 163 -2.14 17.50 3.30
CA GLU A 163 -0.91 16.72 3.15
C GLU A 163 -0.62 16.45 1.66
N LEU A 164 -1.64 16.13 0.85
CA LEU A 164 -1.51 15.99 -0.61
C LEU A 164 -1.09 17.29 -1.29
N ASP A 165 -1.68 18.42 -0.89
CA ASP A 165 -1.39 19.74 -1.46
C ASP A 165 0.05 20.21 -1.19
N LEU A 166 0.60 19.83 -0.03
CA LEU A 166 1.94 20.18 0.42
C LEU A 166 3.00 19.11 0.11
N PHE A 167 2.63 18.03 -0.58
CA PHE A 167 3.56 16.94 -0.89
C PHE A 167 4.48 17.33 -2.06
N GLU A 168 5.78 17.17 -1.87
CA GLU A 168 6.83 17.67 -2.74
C GLU A 168 7.80 16.57 -3.18
N ALA A 169 8.27 16.70 -4.41
CA ALA A 169 9.45 16.00 -4.93
C ALA A 169 10.67 16.90 -4.76
N LYS A 170 11.76 16.35 -4.20
CA LYS A 170 13.03 17.05 -3.97
C LYS A 170 14.19 16.22 -4.49
N LEU A 171 15.13 16.86 -5.18
CA LEU A 171 16.39 16.21 -5.53
C LEU A 171 17.23 16.06 -4.26
N THR A 172 17.59 14.83 -3.92
CA THR A 172 18.45 14.54 -2.76
C THR A 172 19.91 14.81 -3.10
N ARG A 173 20.77 14.85 -2.06
CA ARG A 173 22.22 15.04 -2.20
C ARG A 173 22.90 14.01 -3.10
N THR A 174 22.29 12.83 -3.26
CA THR A 174 22.77 11.75 -4.15
C THR A 174 22.17 11.83 -5.55
N GLN A 175 21.59 12.97 -5.95
CA GLN A 175 20.88 13.18 -7.23
C GLN A 175 19.70 12.23 -7.47
N LYS A 176 19.15 11.62 -6.42
CA LYS A 176 17.93 10.81 -6.50
C LYS A 176 16.72 11.66 -6.11
N ILE A 177 15.56 11.40 -6.70
CA ILE A 177 14.31 12.07 -6.31
C ILE A 177 13.83 11.46 -4.98
N GLY A 178 13.64 12.31 -3.98
CA GLY A 178 12.97 12.00 -2.72
C GLY A 178 11.60 12.65 -2.66
N TYR A 179 10.67 11.99 -1.98
CA TYR A 179 9.28 12.44 -1.82
C TYR A 179 8.96 12.63 -0.34
N GLY A 180 8.23 13.68 -0.02
CA GLY A 180 7.79 13.98 1.34
C GLY A 180 7.15 15.36 1.45
N CYS A 181 6.90 15.79 2.67
CA CYS A 181 6.43 17.14 2.95
C CYS A 181 7.60 18.09 3.34
N PRO A 182 7.37 19.41 3.35
CA PRO A 182 8.26 20.37 3.99
C PRO A 182 8.57 20.02 5.45
N ARG A 183 9.73 20.47 5.94
CA ARG A 183 10.18 20.20 7.31
C ARG A 183 9.14 20.70 8.33
N GLY A 184 8.78 19.84 9.28
CA GLY A 184 7.82 20.16 10.35
C GLY A 184 6.37 19.83 10.01
N LEU A 185 6.11 19.30 8.82
CA LEU A 185 4.83 18.73 8.43
C LEU A 185 4.90 17.19 8.42
N HIS A 186 3.78 16.56 8.06
CA HIS A 186 3.65 15.10 8.00
C HIS A 186 3.11 14.68 6.63
N ASP A 187 3.42 13.45 6.23
CA ASP A 187 2.94 12.81 5.00
C ASP A 187 2.23 11.46 5.25
N ASP A 188 1.98 11.09 6.51
CA ASP A 188 1.46 9.77 6.88
C ASP A 188 0.15 9.41 6.13
N LEU A 189 -0.76 10.38 5.91
CA LEU A 189 -2.01 10.13 5.19
C LEU A 189 -1.79 9.96 3.69
N VAL A 190 -0.78 10.62 3.12
CA VAL A 190 -0.39 10.46 1.71
C VAL A 190 0.19 9.06 1.51
N ILE A 191 1.06 8.60 2.42
CA ILE A 191 1.65 7.26 2.35
C ILE A 191 0.58 6.18 2.51
N ALA A 192 -0.32 6.33 3.50
CA ALA A 192 -1.46 5.42 3.67
C ALA A 192 -2.36 5.39 2.42
N MET A 193 -2.62 6.54 1.78
CA MET A 193 -3.39 6.58 0.52
C MET A 193 -2.65 5.89 -0.63
N ALA A 194 -1.34 6.06 -0.73
CA ALA A 194 -0.51 5.45 -1.76
C ALA A 194 -0.47 3.91 -1.61
N LEU A 195 -0.40 3.40 -0.37
CA LEU A 195 -0.53 1.97 -0.04
C LEU A 195 -1.90 1.41 -0.47
N ALA A 196 -2.99 2.12 -0.15
CA ALA A 196 -4.34 1.71 -0.55
C ALA A 196 -4.48 1.65 -2.08
N ASN A 197 -3.99 2.67 -2.77
CA ASN A 197 -3.99 2.77 -4.23
C ASN A 197 -3.17 1.64 -4.88
N TYR A 198 -2.02 1.30 -4.29
CA TYR A 198 -1.18 0.19 -4.73
C TYR A 198 -1.87 -1.17 -4.54
N GLY A 199 -2.54 -1.40 -3.41
CA GLY A 199 -3.29 -2.63 -3.18
C GLY A 199 -4.44 -2.82 -4.17
N ILE A 200 -5.11 -1.75 -4.58
CA ILE A 200 -6.11 -1.81 -5.66
C ILE A 200 -5.45 -2.26 -6.97
N SER A 201 -4.32 -1.67 -7.35
CA SER A 201 -3.60 -2.01 -8.60
C SER A 201 -2.99 -3.42 -8.59
N SER A 202 -2.62 -3.95 -7.43
CA SER A 202 -1.99 -5.28 -7.28
C SER A 202 -2.98 -6.39 -6.94
N GLY A 203 -4.26 -6.07 -6.73
CA GLY A 203 -5.32 -7.05 -6.46
C GLY A 203 -5.38 -7.55 -5.02
N ALA A 204 -4.96 -6.74 -4.03
CA ALA A 204 -4.94 -7.07 -2.59
C ALA A 204 -6.26 -7.69 -2.10
N ALA A 205 -7.37 -7.13 -2.57
CA ALA A 205 -8.72 -7.47 -2.16
C ALA A 205 -9.35 -8.62 -2.98
N GLY A 206 -8.58 -9.25 -3.89
CA GLY A 206 -9.07 -10.33 -4.77
C GLY A 206 -10.10 -9.90 -5.82
N GLY A 207 -10.26 -8.57 -6.02
CA GLY A 207 -11.20 -7.99 -6.98
C GLY A 207 -10.80 -8.24 -8.43
N VAL A 208 -11.82 -8.36 -9.30
CA VAL A 208 -11.64 -8.33 -10.75
C VAL A 208 -11.00 -6.98 -11.11
N MET A 209 -9.85 -7.02 -11.79
CA MET A 209 -9.25 -5.82 -12.39
C MET A 209 -10.33 -5.18 -13.29
N PRO A 210 -10.62 -3.88 -13.20
CA PRO A 210 -11.36 -3.22 -14.27
C PRO A 210 -10.62 -3.50 -15.58
N ASP A 211 -11.35 -3.84 -16.64
CA ASP A 211 -10.79 -4.33 -17.92
C ASP A 211 -9.71 -3.39 -18.53
N ASP A 212 -9.69 -2.12 -18.12
CA ASP A 212 -8.73 -1.09 -18.54
C ASP A 212 -7.44 -1.00 -17.69
N VAL A 213 -7.22 -1.90 -16.72
CA VAL A 213 -6.02 -1.95 -15.88
C VAL A 213 -5.14 -3.14 -16.28
N THR A 214 -4.65 -3.11 -17.52
CA THR A 214 -3.40 -3.82 -17.85
C THR A 214 -2.24 -2.89 -17.51
N ILE A 215 -1.99 -2.66 -16.21
CA ILE A 215 -0.65 -2.20 -15.81
C ILE A 215 0.18 -3.47 -15.80
N SER A 216 1.08 -3.58 -16.78
CA SER A 216 1.97 -4.71 -16.87
C SER A 216 2.73 -4.83 -15.54
N ARG A 217 2.84 -6.04 -14.98
CA ARG A 217 3.68 -6.31 -13.80
C ARG A 217 5.13 -5.80 -13.98
N SER A 218 5.56 -5.54 -15.21
CA SER A 218 6.85 -4.96 -15.60
C SER A 218 6.97 -3.44 -15.43
N GLU A 219 5.89 -2.67 -15.34
CA GLU A 219 5.96 -1.20 -15.15
C GLU A 219 6.14 -0.81 -13.68
N PHE A 220 5.64 -1.63 -12.76
CA PHE A 220 6.07 -1.57 -11.37
C PHE A 220 7.37 -2.35 -11.28
N GLY A 221 8.52 -1.67 -11.30
CA GLY A 221 9.85 -2.26 -11.19
C GLY A 221 10.08 -3.04 -9.89
N MET A 222 9.41 -4.18 -9.73
CA MET A 222 9.88 -5.29 -8.92
C MET A 222 11.11 -5.80 -9.65
N LEU A 223 12.29 -5.49 -9.11
CA LEU A 223 13.40 -6.41 -9.29
C LEU A 223 12.90 -7.79 -8.84
N PRO A 224 13.20 -8.86 -9.61
CA PRO A 224 12.99 -10.20 -9.09
C PRO A 224 13.68 -10.26 -7.73
N VAL A 225 13.01 -10.84 -6.74
CA VAL A 225 13.73 -11.35 -5.58
C VAL A 225 14.65 -12.40 -6.20
N GLU A 226 15.93 -12.07 -6.33
CA GLU A 226 16.93 -13.07 -6.66
C GLU A 226 16.80 -14.10 -5.55
N ASP A 227 16.31 -15.29 -5.91
CA ASP A 227 16.48 -16.46 -5.07
C ASP A 227 18.00 -16.54 -4.84
N GLU A 228 18.46 -16.34 -3.61
CA GLU A 228 19.87 -16.55 -3.28
C GLU A 228 20.20 -17.98 -3.70
N ASP A 229 20.99 -18.11 -4.76
CA ASP A 229 21.35 -19.35 -5.40
C ASP A 229 21.94 -20.32 -4.35
N GLU A 230 21.23 -21.42 -4.08
CA GLU A 230 21.84 -22.66 -3.61
C GLU A 230 22.66 -23.24 -4.76
N ASP A 231 23.81 -22.65 -5.09
CA ASP A 231 24.79 -23.26 -5.98
C ASP A 231 26.19 -22.69 -5.68
N ASP A 232 26.72 -23.04 -4.52
CA ASP A 232 28.16 -23.04 -4.28
C ASP A 232 28.47 -24.21 -3.35
N LEU A 233 28.75 -25.38 -3.93
CA LEU A 233 29.53 -26.48 -3.32
C LEU A 233 29.69 -27.61 -4.35
N ASN A 234 30.62 -27.43 -5.29
CA ASN A 234 31.24 -28.56 -5.99
C ASN A 234 32.68 -28.22 -6.33
N ASP A 235 33.56 -28.36 -5.35
CA ASP A 235 34.98 -28.69 -5.58
C ASP A 235 35.64 -29.19 -4.29
N VAL A 236 35.37 -30.46 -3.92
CA VAL A 236 36.37 -31.29 -3.23
C VAL A 236 36.16 -32.76 -3.64
N GLN A 237 37.23 -33.36 -4.18
CA GLN A 237 37.31 -34.74 -4.59
C GLN A 237 37.17 -35.75 -3.43
N ALA A 238 36.60 -36.91 -3.77
CA ALA A 238 36.89 -38.26 -3.26
C ALA A 238 36.38 -38.72 -1.87
N ALA A 239 35.79 -39.92 -1.93
CA ALA A 239 35.60 -40.96 -0.91
C ALA A 239 34.35 -40.92 -0.01
N GLY A 240 33.57 -42.02 -0.07
CA GLY A 240 32.78 -42.53 1.05
C GLY A 240 31.26 -42.61 0.82
N GLN A 241 30.74 -43.83 0.65
CA GLN A 241 29.30 -44.16 0.77
C GLN A 241 28.72 -43.75 2.13
N ILE A 242 27.44 -43.34 2.19
CA ILE A 242 26.43 -43.50 3.29
C ILE A 242 25.09 -42.80 2.89
N PRO A 243 23.90 -43.21 3.38
CA PRO A 243 22.76 -43.61 2.54
C PRO A 243 21.66 -42.55 2.27
N LYS A 244 20.78 -42.87 1.31
CA LYS A 244 19.62 -42.08 0.86
C LYS A 244 18.63 -41.78 2.01
N ARG A 245 18.32 -40.50 2.23
CA ARG A 245 17.19 -40.05 3.07
C ARG A 245 15.85 -40.18 2.30
N PRO A 246 14.72 -40.47 2.99
CA PRO A 246 13.41 -40.61 2.33
C PRO A 246 12.84 -39.24 1.94
N ARG A 247 12.22 -39.18 0.76
CA ARG A 247 11.46 -38.00 0.30
C ARG A 247 10.21 -37.80 1.15
N LEU A 248 10.11 -36.68 1.85
CA LEU A 248 8.86 -36.20 2.45
C LEU A 248 7.91 -35.75 1.33
N LYS A 249 6.70 -36.32 1.29
CA LYS A 249 5.62 -35.93 0.37
C LYS A 249 4.89 -34.71 0.92
N THR A 250 4.84 -33.61 0.18
CA THR A 250 4.00 -32.45 0.49
C THR A 250 2.52 -32.75 0.18
N PRO A 251 1.55 -32.46 1.07
CA PRO A 251 0.13 -32.80 0.84
C PRO A 251 -0.59 -31.87 -0.16
N ARG A 252 -1.31 -32.47 -1.13
CA ARG A 252 -2.19 -31.80 -2.12
C ARG A 252 -3.52 -31.30 -1.51
N ILE A 253 -3.52 -30.33 -0.59
CA ILE A 253 -4.79 -29.92 0.07
C ILE A 253 -5.28 -28.49 -0.26
N ILE A 254 -4.44 -27.56 -0.73
CA ILE A 254 -4.87 -26.14 -0.81
C ILE A 254 -5.50 -25.74 -2.16
N ARG A 255 -5.51 -26.61 -3.18
CA ARG A 255 -6.06 -26.26 -4.52
C ARG A 255 -7.59 -26.44 -4.66
N ASN A 256 -8.25 -27.18 -3.78
CA ASN A 256 -9.67 -27.54 -3.99
C ASN A 256 -10.69 -26.58 -3.38
N GLN A 257 -10.32 -25.76 -2.38
CA GLN A 257 -11.28 -24.84 -1.74
C GLN A 257 -11.60 -23.60 -2.59
N TYR A 258 -10.65 -23.13 -3.41
CA TYR A 258 -10.86 -21.96 -4.28
C TYR A 258 -11.74 -22.26 -5.50
N ARG A 259 -11.68 -23.48 -6.07
CA ARG A 259 -12.52 -23.86 -7.22
C ARG A 259 -14.01 -23.95 -6.87
N ARG A 260 -14.36 -24.43 -5.68
CA ARG A 260 -15.76 -24.56 -5.25
C ARG A 260 -16.45 -23.22 -5.00
N ARG A 261 -15.76 -22.23 -4.43
CA ARG A 261 -16.32 -20.89 -4.18
C ARG A 261 -16.56 -20.10 -5.48
N ARG A 262 -15.69 -20.27 -6.48
CA ARG A 262 -15.80 -19.60 -7.78
C ARG A 262 -16.96 -20.13 -8.63
N ARG A 263 -17.28 -21.42 -8.53
CA ARG A 263 -18.39 -22.07 -9.26
C ARG A 263 -19.76 -21.72 -8.68
N SER A 264 -19.88 -21.71 -7.35
CA SER A 264 -21.13 -21.31 -6.69
C SER A 264 -21.47 -19.83 -6.92
N ALA A 265 -20.48 -18.94 -6.99
CA ALA A 265 -20.69 -17.52 -7.33
C ALA A 265 -21.10 -17.28 -8.80
N LEU A 266 -20.82 -18.25 -9.69
CA LEU A 266 -21.18 -18.21 -11.12
C LEU A 266 -22.43 -19.04 -11.43
N GLY A 267 -23.08 -19.65 -10.43
CA GLY A 267 -24.23 -20.51 -10.64
C GLY A 267 -23.91 -21.77 -11.43
N LEU A 268 -22.68 -22.30 -11.33
CA LEU A 268 -22.24 -23.50 -12.04
C LEU A 268 -22.01 -24.68 -11.08
N ASP A 269 -22.29 -25.89 -11.54
CA ASP A 269 -22.06 -27.14 -10.83
C ASP A 269 -20.58 -27.60 -10.89
N ASP A 270 -20.29 -28.77 -10.31
CA ASP A 270 -18.95 -29.35 -10.26
C ASP A 270 -18.42 -29.82 -11.63
N ASP A 271 -19.27 -29.87 -12.66
CA ASP A 271 -18.89 -30.18 -14.05
C ASP A 271 -18.86 -28.92 -14.95
N GLY A 272 -19.33 -27.78 -14.44
CA GLY A 272 -19.34 -26.49 -15.14
C GLY A 272 -20.63 -26.19 -15.90
N GLY A 273 -21.71 -26.92 -15.65
CA GLY A 273 -23.06 -26.65 -16.14
C GLY A 273 -23.86 -25.73 -15.21
N PRO A 274 -24.89 -25.03 -15.69
CA PRO A 274 -25.73 -24.15 -14.87
C PRO A 274 -26.55 -24.91 -13.82
N LEU A 275 -26.57 -24.39 -12.58
CA LEU A 275 -27.21 -24.99 -11.41
C LEU A 275 -28.75 -24.98 -11.42
N PHE A 276 -29.39 -24.32 -12.40
CA PHE A 276 -30.84 -24.25 -12.50
C PHE A 276 -31.30 -24.68 -13.89
N ASP A 277 -31.66 -25.95 -14.01
CA ASP A 277 -32.71 -26.35 -14.94
C ASP A 277 -33.62 -27.40 -14.27
N ARG A 278 -34.85 -26.95 -13.98
CA ARG A 278 -36.01 -27.59 -13.34
C ARG A 278 -36.06 -27.73 -11.82
#